data_AF-A0A7Y4KZD4-F1
#
_entry.id   AF-A0A7Y4KZD4-F1
#
_cell.length_a   1.000
_cell.length_b   1.000
_cell.length_c   1.000
_cell.angle_alpha   90.00
_cell.angle_beta   90.00
_cell.angle_gamma   90.00
#
_symmetry.space_group_name_H-M   'P 1'
#
loop_
_entity.id
_entity.type
_entity.pdbx_description
1 polymer ?
#
loop_
_entity_poly.entity_id
_entity_poly.type
_entity_poly.pdbx_seq_one_letter_code
_entity_poly.pdbx_strand_id
1 'polypeptide(L)'
;MPGQYLESIDSIRAPWAEQADRDSSDLQILLEMTFTLALGRDVIVPQAYALDSLGFLRAASAVLDARDKAGVADRPFRLHLFNADSFDDAARQVLARVGDPHKPFYCSLFPELHDPNVYRPAKARKRSKPLDLEWLLNRDWVGETRTELLRMSWREFSGRPAVKTRANGPGVSLVGVLDDFMDAPIPSHYSKTDDAEFRDVWKELKSAVKSLHPREGGALAQRSNLYLPTPWPGDKKRRTAEEILGSPDRLRLVREFVDTIYNRMVADSIDEPLTASFTTDLVRANVDLGRVGAAQRIALLSYARSTSSASLARAAETSSGFQIVVRAPAAGDKSFLRQLKADLVAGLPALMKARGESAQDSDFWQGVDNYQSARRDGRPSQARAELQKHFDHVVRLMGSDIKAAPTPLLTGLGVPAAVGGVTTGGAEVYWDTGLGQGVSTAFGIVATYCILREGQRAVDAYRQWTRTRRLVRALNDNIEI
;
A
#
# COMPACT_ATOMS: atom_id res chain seq x y z
N MET A 1 15.31 -3.50 14.63
CA MET A 1 15.16 -2.17 14.01
C MET A 1 13.71 -1.71 14.19
N PRO A 2 13.39 -0.41 14.10
CA PRO A 2 11.99 0.03 14.08
C PRO A 2 11.24 -0.57 12.88
N GLY A 3 9.98 -0.93 13.07
CA GLY A 3 9.16 -1.55 12.04
C GLY A 3 8.32 -0.55 11.25
N GLN A 4 7.93 -0.96 10.05
CA GLN A 4 6.97 -0.25 9.20
C GLN A 4 5.88 -1.22 8.73
N TYR A 5 4.63 -0.86 8.99
CA TYR A 5 3.45 -1.46 8.39
C TYR A 5 3.09 -0.71 7.10
N LEU A 6 2.75 -1.44 6.05
CA LEU A 6 2.34 -0.89 4.76
C LEU A 6 0.94 -1.40 4.42
N GLU A 7 -0.02 -0.52 4.15
CA GLU A 7 -1.35 -0.92 3.68
C GLU A 7 -1.29 -1.48 2.25
N SER A 8 -0.39 -0.99 1.41
CA SER A 8 -0.23 -1.43 0.02
C SER A 8 0.06 -2.92 -0.14
N ILE A 9 0.64 -3.57 0.88
CA ILE A 9 0.91 -5.01 0.87
C ILE A 9 -0.30 -5.86 1.23
N ASP A 10 -1.45 -5.25 1.57
CA ASP A 10 -2.70 -5.97 1.79
C ASP A 10 -3.07 -6.80 0.55
N SER A 11 -3.48 -8.05 0.76
CA SER A 11 -3.77 -8.97 -0.34
C SER A 11 -4.85 -8.46 -1.27
N ILE A 12 -5.81 -7.71 -0.73
CA ILE A 12 -6.93 -7.16 -1.49
C ILE A 12 -6.49 -6.08 -2.50
N ARG A 13 -5.38 -5.38 -2.24
CA ARG A 13 -4.86 -4.28 -3.08
C ARG A 13 -4.21 -4.79 -4.37
N ALA A 14 -3.71 -6.02 -4.37
CA ALA A 14 -2.99 -6.60 -5.49
C ALA A 14 -3.51 -8.03 -5.78
N PRO A 15 -4.77 -8.18 -6.24
CA PRO A 15 -5.33 -9.49 -6.52
C PRO A 15 -4.65 -10.15 -7.73
N TRP A 16 -4.86 -11.45 -7.87
CA TRP A 16 -4.52 -12.19 -9.09
C TRP A 16 -5.41 -11.75 -10.28
N ALA A 17 -5.04 -10.65 -10.95
CA ALA A 17 -5.75 -10.05 -12.12
C ALA A 17 -4.93 -10.21 -13.43
N GLU A 18 -5.27 -9.70 -14.61
CA GLU A 18 -4.40 -9.82 -15.80
C GLU A 18 -3.12 -8.95 -15.71
N GLN A 19 -2.03 -9.29 -16.41
CA GLN A 19 -0.71 -8.62 -16.27
C GLN A 19 -0.75 -7.11 -16.59
N ALA A 20 -1.56 -6.70 -17.57
CA ALA A 20 -1.76 -5.29 -17.92
C ALA A 20 -2.34 -4.47 -16.76
N ASP A 21 -2.93 -5.15 -15.77
CA ASP A 21 -3.63 -4.58 -14.64
C ASP A 21 -2.75 -4.28 -13.41
N ARG A 22 -1.54 -4.84 -13.38
CA ARG A 22 -0.69 -4.95 -12.17
C ARG A 22 0.54 -4.05 -12.13
N ASP A 23 1.02 -3.54 -13.26
CA ASP A 23 2.31 -2.83 -13.34
C ASP A 23 2.38 -1.65 -12.36
N SER A 24 1.27 -0.93 -12.17
CA SER A 24 1.19 0.18 -11.22
C SER A 24 1.22 -0.30 -9.77
N SER A 25 0.29 -1.17 -9.34
CA SER A 25 0.22 -1.63 -7.95
C SER A 25 1.51 -2.32 -7.49
N ASP A 26 2.12 -3.13 -8.35
CA ASP A 26 3.44 -3.73 -8.10
C ASP A 26 4.54 -2.67 -7.87
N LEU A 27 4.54 -1.61 -8.69
CA LEU A 27 5.51 -0.53 -8.57
C LEU A 27 5.30 0.28 -7.28
N GLN A 28 4.04 0.56 -6.91
CA GLN A 28 3.73 1.22 -5.64
C GLN A 28 4.29 0.43 -4.46
N ILE A 29 3.97 -0.86 -4.39
CA ILE A 29 4.43 -1.74 -3.30
C ILE A 29 5.96 -1.79 -3.27
N LEU A 30 6.60 -1.94 -4.44
CA LEU A 30 8.06 -1.98 -4.53
C LEU A 30 8.71 -0.66 -4.08
N LEU A 31 8.16 0.49 -4.50
CA LEU A 31 8.61 1.81 -4.05
C LEU A 31 8.45 1.92 -2.53
N GLU A 32 7.30 1.55 -1.99
CA GLU A 32 7.02 1.63 -0.57
C GLU A 32 7.97 0.79 0.28
N MET A 33 8.22 -0.44 -0.16
CA MET A 33 9.23 -1.32 0.45
C MET A 33 10.62 -0.72 0.33
N THR A 34 11.02 -0.25 -0.85
CA THR A 34 12.36 0.32 -1.08
C THR A 34 12.62 1.50 -0.16
N PHE A 35 11.64 2.40 -0.01
CA PHE A 35 11.74 3.54 0.90
C PHE A 35 11.78 3.14 2.35
N THR A 36 10.97 2.15 2.73
CA THR A 36 10.98 1.60 4.08
C THR A 36 12.38 1.10 4.44
N LEU A 37 12.97 0.32 3.54
CA LEU A 37 14.32 -0.21 3.70
C LEU A 37 15.39 0.88 3.66
N ALA A 38 15.23 1.88 2.79
CA ALA A 38 16.10 3.06 2.73
C ALA A 38 16.07 3.88 4.01
N LEU A 39 14.98 3.87 4.78
CA LEU A 39 14.89 4.52 6.09
C LEU A 39 15.44 3.65 7.23
N GLY A 40 16.09 2.53 6.92
CA GLY A 40 16.65 1.59 7.89
C GLY A 40 15.57 0.87 8.71
N ARG A 41 14.36 0.71 8.15
CA ARG A 41 13.23 0.06 8.82
C ARG A 41 12.99 -1.32 8.26
N ASP A 42 12.50 -2.21 9.11
CA ASP A 42 12.03 -3.53 8.68
C ASP A 42 10.56 -3.43 8.26
N VAL A 43 10.16 -4.16 7.22
CA VAL A 43 8.76 -4.26 6.80
C VAL A 43 8.07 -5.32 7.67
N ILE A 44 7.04 -4.92 8.43
CA ILE A 44 6.22 -5.85 9.20
C ILE A 44 5.08 -6.37 8.33
N VAL A 45 4.97 -7.69 8.23
CA VAL A 45 4.05 -8.39 7.32
C VAL A 45 3.07 -9.23 8.14
N PRO A 46 1.77 -8.94 8.11
CA PRO A 46 0.75 -9.80 8.69
C PRO A 46 0.72 -11.19 8.03
N GLN A 47 0.45 -12.23 8.81
CA GLN A 47 0.42 -13.62 8.35
C GLN A 47 -0.46 -13.87 7.12
N ALA A 48 -1.60 -13.18 7.03
CA ALA A 48 -2.50 -13.30 5.89
C ALA A 48 -1.86 -12.74 4.61
N TYR A 49 -1.10 -11.66 4.69
CA TYR A 49 -0.51 -11.00 3.53
C TYR A 49 0.72 -11.77 3.04
N ALA A 50 1.48 -12.38 3.97
CA ALA A 50 2.58 -13.27 3.63
C ALA A 50 2.12 -14.54 2.88
N LEU A 51 0.84 -14.91 3.00
CA LEU A 51 0.23 -16.05 2.31
C LEU A 51 -0.52 -15.65 1.03
N ASP A 52 -1.22 -14.50 1.04
CA ASP A 52 -2.27 -14.18 0.07
C ASP A 52 -2.00 -12.91 -0.75
N SER A 53 -0.96 -12.14 -0.46
CA SER A 53 -0.70 -10.89 -1.21
C SER A 53 0.28 -11.11 -2.34
N LEU A 54 -0.23 -11.16 -3.58
CA LEU A 54 0.61 -11.30 -4.76
C LEU A 54 1.62 -10.14 -4.86
N GLY A 55 1.15 -8.91 -4.64
CA GLY A 55 1.99 -7.72 -4.71
C GLY A 55 3.13 -7.75 -3.70
N PHE A 56 2.83 -8.13 -2.45
CA PHE A 56 3.85 -8.37 -1.43
C PHE A 56 4.85 -9.43 -1.89
N LEU A 57 4.38 -10.62 -2.29
CA LEU A 57 5.25 -11.75 -2.63
C LEU A 57 6.21 -11.41 -3.76
N ARG A 58 5.77 -10.67 -4.78
CA ARG A 58 6.62 -10.26 -5.90
C ARG A 58 7.67 -9.23 -5.47
N ALA A 59 7.28 -8.21 -4.72
CA ALA A 59 8.21 -7.19 -4.24
C ALA A 59 9.21 -7.80 -3.24
N ALA A 60 8.74 -8.67 -2.35
CA ALA A 60 9.58 -9.42 -1.41
C ALA A 60 10.58 -10.31 -2.15
N SER A 61 10.17 -11.03 -3.20
CA SER A 61 11.09 -11.83 -4.03
C SER A 61 12.24 -10.97 -4.56
N ALA A 62 11.95 -9.79 -5.13
CA ALA A 62 12.99 -8.91 -5.65
C ALA A 62 13.96 -8.42 -4.56
N VAL A 63 13.45 -8.09 -3.37
CA VAL A 63 14.25 -7.67 -2.22
C VAL A 63 15.12 -8.82 -1.68
N LEU A 64 14.57 -10.03 -1.57
CA LEU A 64 15.30 -11.20 -1.08
C LEU A 64 16.37 -11.66 -2.06
N ASP A 65 16.06 -11.68 -3.36
CA ASP A 65 17.04 -11.96 -4.40
C ASP A 65 18.19 -10.93 -4.37
N ALA A 66 17.86 -9.65 -4.13
CA ALA A 66 18.85 -8.59 -4.01
C ALA A 66 19.72 -8.73 -2.76
N ARG A 67 19.13 -9.09 -1.61
CA ARG A 67 19.86 -9.40 -0.38
C ARG A 67 20.83 -10.56 -0.60
N ASP A 68 20.34 -11.64 -1.20
CA ASP A 68 21.15 -12.85 -1.41
C ASP A 68 22.31 -12.56 -2.38
N LYS A 69 22.09 -11.76 -3.43
CA LYS A 69 23.16 -11.25 -4.32
C LYS A 69 24.16 -10.33 -3.62
N ALA A 70 23.69 -9.53 -2.66
CA ALA A 70 24.55 -8.65 -1.86
C ALA A 70 25.37 -9.43 -0.81
N GLY A 71 25.05 -10.70 -0.54
CA GLY A 71 25.73 -11.52 0.47
C GLY A 71 25.45 -11.07 1.91
N VAL A 72 24.30 -10.43 2.14
CA VAL A 72 23.96 -9.81 3.43
C VAL A 72 23.05 -10.72 4.26
N ALA A 73 23.34 -10.86 5.55
CA ALA A 73 22.54 -11.68 6.47
C ALA A 73 21.26 -11.00 6.99
N ASP A 74 21.21 -9.67 6.91
CA ASP A 74 20.12 -8.80 7.35
C ASP A 74 18.77 -9.19 6.73
N ARG A 75 17.72 -9.22 7.55
CA ARG A 75 16.39 -9.72 7.18
C ARG A 75 15.41 -8.55 7.12
N PRO A 76 14.97 -8.13 5.91
CA PRO A 76 14.13 -6.95 5.73
C PRO A 76 12.68 -7.14 6.15
N PHE A 77 12.23 -8.37 6.37
CA PHE A 77 10.85 -8.70 6.66
C PHE A 77 10.69 -9.33 8.04
N ARG A 78 9.66 -8.89 8.77
CA ARG A 78 9.29 -9.45 10.08
C ARG A 78 7.82 -9.86 10.07
N LEU A 79 7.53 -11.08 10.49
CA LEU A 79 6.18 -11.63 10.45
C LEU A 79 5.38 -11.21 11.69
N HIS A 80 4.17 -10.68 11.50
CA HIS A 80 3.19 -10.51 12.56
C HIS A 80 2.22 -11.69 12.56
N LEU A 81 2.27 -12.50 13.62
CA LEU A 81 1.38 -13.63 13.86
C LEU A 81 0.26 -13.22 14.83
N PHE A 82 -0.98 -13.37 14.40
CA PHE A 82 -2.16 -13.09 15.22
C PHE A 82 -2.83 -14.41 15.60
N ASN A 83 -2.81 -14.75 16.89
CA ASN A 83 -3.33 -16.00 17.46
C ASN A 83 -2.77 -17.28 16.81
N ALA A 84 -1.51 -17.25 16.36
CA ALA A 84 -0.82 -18.39 15.76
C ALA A 84 0.61 -18.51 16.32
N ASP A 85 1.07 -19.75 16.49
CA ASP A 85 2.38 -20.02 17.08
C ASP A 85 3.52 -19.99 16.04
N SER A 86 3.18 -20.21 14.77
CA SER A 86 4.12 -20.25 13.66
C SER A 86 3.46 -19.82 12.36
N PHE A 87 4.27 -19.55 11.33
CA PHE A 87 3.74 -19.26 9.99
C PHE A 87 2.94 -20.43 9.41
N ASP A 88 3.39 -21.68 9.63
CA ASP A 88 2.69 -22.89 9.21
C ASP A 88 1.33 -23.04 9.89
N ASP A 89 1.27 -22.75 11.20
CA ASP A 89 0.01 -22.74 11.94
C ASP A 89 -0.93 -21.63 11.45
N ALA A 90 -0.40 -20.42 11.23
CA ALA A 90 -1.16 -19.31 10.66
C ALA A 90 -1.74 -19.64 9.28
N ALA A 91 -0.96 -20.27 8.40
CA ALA A 91 -1.41 -20.69 7.08
C ALA A 91 -2.54 -21.72 7.20
N ARG A 92 -2.43 -22.70 8.10
CA ARG A 92 -3.50 -23.67 8.38
C ARG A 92 -4.77 -22.98 8.91
N GLN A 93 -4.65 -22.06 9.86
CA GLN A 93 -5.79 -21.32 10.40
C GLN A 93 -6.52 -20.49 9.33
N VAL A 94 -5.77 -19.83 8.45
CA VAL A 94 -6.33 -19.04 7.33
C VAL A 94 -7.00 -19.96 6.31
N LEU A 95 -6.34 -21.05 5.90
CA LEU A 95 -6.89 -21.99 4.91
C LEU A 95 -8.09 -22.80 5.46
N ALA A 96 -8.18 -23.03 6.77
CA ALA A 96 -9.34 -23.67 7.39
C ALA A 96 -10.64 -22.87 7.22
N ARG A 97 -10.55 -21.57 6.97
CA ARG A 97 -11.68 -20.67 6.73
C ARG A 97 -12.23 -20.73 5.29
N VAL A 98 -11.55 -21.41 4.38
CA VAL A 98 -12.00 -21.56 3.00
C VAL A 98 -13.32 -22.34 2.96
N GLY A 99 -14.37 -21.68 2.47
CA GLY A 99 -15.72 -22.22 2.43
C GLY A 99 -16.43 -22.29 3.79
N ASP A 100 -15.95 -21.57 4.80
CA ASP A 100 -16.66 -21.30 6.05
C ASP A 100 -17.59 -20.08 5.88
N PRO A 101 -18.92 -20.24 5.92
CA PRO A 101 -19.86 -19.14 5.78
C PRO A 101 -19.90 -18.18 6.98
N HIS A 102 -19.40 -18.59 8.15
CA HIS A 102 -19.40 -17.77 9.37
C HIS A 102 -18.09 -17.01 9.58
N LYS A 103 -16.98 -17.52 9.03
CA LYS A 103 -15.67 -16.87 9.08
C LYS A 103 -15.00 -16.84 7.70
N PRO A 104 -15.65 -16.27 6.68
CA PRO A 104 -15.17 -16.36 5.31
C PRO A 104 -13.78 -15.78 5.17
N PHE A 105 -12.97 -16.39 4.31
CA PHE A 105 -11.66 -15.89 3.90
C PHE A 105 -11.68 -15.61 2.39
N TYR A 106 -11.55 -14.34 2.03
CA TYR A 106 -11.31 -13.93 0.65
C TYR A 106 -9.81 -14.03 0.36
N CYS A 107 -9.46 -14.99 -0.50
CA CYS A 107 -8.10 -15.21 -0.99
C CYS A 107 -7.91 -14.52 -2.34
N SER A 108 -7.10 -13.46 -2.38
CA SER A 108 -6.81 -12.70 -3.61
C SER A 108 -5.83 -13.41 -4.55
N LEU A 109 -4.90 -14.20 -4.02
CA LEU A 109 -3.86 -14.91 -4.78
C LEU A 109 -4.38 -16.20 -5.43
N PHE A 110 -5.37 -16.82 -4.77
CA PHE A 110 -6.01 -18.05 -5.21
C PHE A 110 -7.54 -17.86 -5.28
N PRO A 111 -8.04 -17.10 -6.28
CA PRO A 111 -9.48 -16.94 -6.48
C PRO A 111 -10.18 -18.29 -6.71
N GLU A 112 -9.45 -19.32 -7.14
CA GLU A 112 -9.96 -20.68 -7.27
C GLU A 112 -10.47 -21.26 -5.94
N LEU A 113 -9.99 -20.76 -4.79
CA LEU A 113 -10.49 -21.16 -3.46
C LEU A 113 -11.90 -20.63 -3.17
N HIS A 114 -12.45 -19.75 -4.00
CA HIS A 114 -13.83 -19.27 -3.82
C HIS A 114 -14.84 -20.19 -4.51
N ASP A 115 -14.41 -21.08 -5.40
CA ASP A 115 -15.26 -22.07 -6.06
C ASP A 115 -15.33 -23.39 -5.26
N PRO A 116 -16.51 -23.76 -4.70
CA PRO A 116 -16.71 -25.02 -3.99
C PRO A 116 -16.30 -26.26 -4.78
N ASN A 117 -16.40 -26.24 -6.11
CA ASN A 117 -16.02 -27.38 -6.95
C ASN A 117 -14.51 -27.62 -6.95
N VAL A 118 -13.71 -26.57 -6.69
CA VAL A 118 -12.25 -26.65 -6.64
C VAL A 118 -11.75 -27.10 -5.27
N TYR A 119 -12.23 -26.49 -4.16
CA TYR A 119 -11.74 -26.81 -2.81
C TYR A 119 -12.49 -27.98 -2.13
N ARG A 120 -13.70 -28.34 -2.60
CA ARG A 120 -14.50 -29.50 -2.17
C ARG A 120 -14.94 -30.36 -3.38
N PRO A 121 -14.02 -31.03 -4.10
CA PRO A 121 -14.42 -31.94 -5.17
C PRO A 121 -15.36 -33.02 -4.63
N ALA A 122 -16.40 -33.37 -5.39
CA ALA A 122 -17.54 -34.18 -4.94
C ALA A 122 -17.19 -35.55 -4.30
N LYS A 123 -15.99 -36.09 -4.58
CA LYS A 123 -15.47 -37.35 -4.01
C LYS A 123 -14.78 -37.19 -2.65
N ALA A 124 -14.50 -35.97 -2.20
CA ALA A 124 -13.78 -35.66 -0.95
C ALA A 124 -14.72 -35.30 0.22
N ARG A 125 -15.97 -35.78 0.20
CA ARG A 125 -17.01 -35.49 1.23
C ARG A 125 -16.64 -35.90 2.67
N LYS A 126 -15.56 -36.65 2.88
CA LYS A 126 -14.99 -37.00 4.19
C LYS A 126 -13.55 -36.48 4.37
N ARG A 127 -13.34 -35.17 4.23
CA ARG A 127 -12.03 -34.58 4.58
C ARG A 127 -11.88 -34.53 6.10
N SER A 128 -11.11 -35.46 6.65
CA SER A 128 -10.65 -35.44 8.05
C SER A 128 -9.45 -34.52 8.28
N LYS A 129 -8.76 -34.10 7.21
CA LYS A 129 -7.61 -33.19 7.29
C LYS A 129 -7.98 -31.76 6.86
N PRO A 130 -7.63 -30.73 7.65
CA PRO A 130 -7.79 -29.33 7.25
C PRO A 130 -6.94 -29.00 6.02
N LEU A 131 -7.32 -27.96 5.28
CA LEU A 131 -6.46 -27.42 4.22
C LEU A 131 -5.21 -26.81 4.88
N ASP A 132 -4.04 -27.08 4.31
CA ASP A 132 -2.76 -26.55 4.75
C ASP A 132 -1.90 -26.11 3.56
N LEU A 133 -0.73 -25.54 3.85
CA LEU A 133 0.19 -25.01 2.84
C LEU A 133 0.69 -26.13 1.91
N GLU A 134 0.98 -27.31 2.44
CA GLU A 134 1.39 -28.48 1.64
C GLU A 134 0.29 -28.89 0.67
N TRP A 135 -0.98 -28.92 1.11
CA TRP A 135 -2.11 -29.18 0.24
C TRP A 135 -2.20 -28.18 -0.91
N LEU A 136 -1.97 -26.89 -0.64
CA LEU A 136 -2.03 -25.81 -1.62
C LEU A 136 -0.90 -25.94 -2.65
N LEU A 137 0.34 -26.13 -2.19
CA LEU A 137 1.53 -26.25 -3.04
C LEU A 137 1.50 -27.47 -3.99
N ASN A 138 0.70 -28.49 -3.67
CA ASN A 138 0.55 -29.71 -4.47
C ASN A 138 -0.64 -29.67 -5.46
N ARG A 139 -1.20 -28.49 -5.75
CA ARG A 139 -2.33 -28.33 -6.69
C ARG A 139 -1.85 -27.90 -8.06
N ASP A 140 -2.24 -28.64 -9.09
CA ASP A 140 -1.89 -28.35 -10.49
C ASP A 140 -2.27 -26.93 -10.92
N TRP A 141 -3.41 -26.42 -10.44
CA TRP A 141 -3.90 -25.09 -10.79
C TRP A 141 -3.10 -23.95 -10.16
N VAL A 142 -2.33 -24.18 -9.09
CA VAL A 142 -1.49 -23.12 -8.48
C VAL A 142 -0.42 -22.65 -9.48
N GLY A 143 0.13 -23.56 -10.27
CA GLY A 143 1.18 -23.26 -11.24
C GLY A 143 2.52 -22.89 -10.61
N GLU A 144 3.56 -22.86 -11.43
CA GLU A 144 4.95 -22.70 -10.97
C GLU A 144 5.20 -21.34 -10.29
N THR A 145 4.73 -20.25 -10.88
CA THR A 145 4.97 -18.90 -10.37
C THR A 145 4.43 -18.69 -8.96
N ARG A 146 3.17 -19.08 -8.69
CA ARG A 146 2.57 -18.92 -7.35
C ARG A 146 3.22 -19.87 -6.34
N THR A 147 3.59 -21.08 -6.79
CA THR A 147 4.32 -22.06 -5.97
C THR A 147 5.66 -21.50 -5.51
N GLU A 148 6.46 -20.92 -6.41
CA GLU A 148 7.78 -20.39 -6.06
C GLU A 148 7.68 -19.20 -5.10
N LEU A 149 6.73 -18.29 -5.34
CA LEU A 149 6.46 -17.15 -4.45
C LEU A 149 6.08 -17.61 -3.03
N LEU A 150 5.22 -18.62 -2.90
CA LEU A 150 4.86 -19.19 -1.60
C LEU A 150 6.04 -19.90 -0.92
N ARG A 151 6.84 -20.67 -1.67
CA ARG A 151 8.04 -21.33 -1.14
C ARG A 151 9.06 -20.32 -0.65
N MET A 152 9.24 -19.20 -1.36
CA MET A 152 10.08 -18.10 -0.92
C MET A 152 9.59 -17.53 0.42
N SER A 153 8.29 -17.21 0.53
CA SER A 153 7.69 -16.69 1.77
C SER A 153 7.86 -17.67 2.93
N TRP A 154 7.60 -18.96 2.67
CA TRP A 154 7.77 -20.02 3.64
C TRP A 154 9.22 -20.14 4.12
N ARG A 155 10.21 -20.10 3.22
CA ARG A 155 11.64 -20.10 3.57
C ARG A 155 12.06 -18.88 4.39
N GLU A 156 11.50 -17.71 4.10
CA GLU A 156 11.83 -16.49 4.83
C GLU A 156 11.30 -16.53 6.28
N PHE A 157 10.10 -17.07 6.49
CA PHE A 157 9.39 -16.98 7.77
C PHE A 157 9.34 -18.26 8.62
N SER A 158 9.58 -19.44 8.05
CA SER A 158 9.52 -20.69 8.83
C SER A 158 10.63 -20.74 9.90
N GLY A 159 10.26 -21.20 11.10
CA GLY A 159 11.16 -21.31 12.25
C GLY A 159 11.65 -19.96 12.83
N ARG A 160 11.04 -18.84 12.44
CA ARG A 160 11.47 -17.49 12.85
C ARG A 160 10.59 -16.94 13.98
N PRO A 161 11.15 -16.13 14.89
CA PRO A 161 10.36 -15.44 15.89
C PRO A 161 9.44 -14.41 15.22
N ALA A 162 8.18 -14.41 15.63
CA ALA A 162 7.22 -13.40 15.20
C ALA A 162 7.42 -12.08 15.97
N VAL A 163 6.98 -10.99 15.35
CA VAL A 163 6.77 -9.70 16.03
C VAL A 163 5.77 -9.90 17.16
N LYS A 164 6.01 -9.30 18.32
CA LYS A 164 5.11 -9.41 19.47
C LYS A 164 3.71 -8.91 19.11
N THR A 165 2.71 -9.61 19.62
CA THR A 165 1.29 -9.27 19.46
C THR A 165 0.75 -8.78 20.80
N ARG A 166 -0.05 -7.72 20.77
CA ARG A 166 -0.64 -7.16 21.99
C ARG A 166 -1.58 -8.20 22.62
N ALA A 167 -1.34 -8.53 23.89
CA ALA A 167 -2.04 -9.62 24.59
C ALA A 167 -3.57 -9.54 24.56
N ASN A 168 -4.13 -8.32 24.53
CA ASN A 168 -5.58 -8.07 24.52
C ASN A 168 -6.13 -7.66 23.14
N GLY A 169 -5.34 -7.76 22.07
CA GLY A 169 -5.72 -7.32 20.73
C GLY A 169 -6.01 -5.81 20.63
N PRO A 170 -6.56 -5.34 19.49
CA PRO A 170 -7.15 -4.01 19.43
C PRO A 170 -8.35 -4.00 20.38
N GLY A 171 -8.41 -3.05 21.32
CA GLY A 171 -9.46 -2.99 22.36
C GLY A 171 -10.89 -2.76 21.84
N VAL A 172 -11.10 -2.82 20.52
CA VAL A 172 -12.38 -2.67 19.82
C VAL A 172 -12.44 -3.61 18.62
N SER A 173 -13.63 -4.15 18.32
CA SER A 173 -13.87 -4.95 17.11
C SER A 173 -14.23 -4.06 15.91
N LEU A 174 -14.05 -4.58 14.68
CA LEU A 174 -14.44 -3.86 13.46
C LEU A 174 -15.91 -3.42 13.50
N VAL A 175 -16.80 -4.33 13.93
CA VAL A 175 -18.23 -4.04 14.11
C VAL A 175 -18.44 -2.92 15.13
N GLY A 176 -17.71 -2.92 16.25
CA GLY A 176 -17.77 -1.86 17.25
C GLY A 176 -17.38 -0.48 16.69
N VAL A 177 -16.33 -0.41 15.87
CA VAL A 177 -15.93 0.84 15.19
C VAL A 177 -17.02 1.32 14.22
N LEU A 178 -17.63 0.39 13.47
CA LEU A 178 -18.71 0.71 12.53
C LEU A 178 -19.98 1.18 13.25
N ASP A 179 -20.32 0.59 14.39
CA ASP A 179 -21.45 1.01 15.23
C ASP A 179 -21.24 2.42 15.75
N ASP A 180 -20.07 2.70 16.33
CA ASP A 180 -19.71 4.04 16.78
C ASP A 180 -19.78 5.04 15.62
N PHE A 181 -19.25 4.69 14.45
CA PHE A 181 -19.33 5.53 13.26
C PHE A 181 -20.78 5.83 12.86
N MET A 182 -21.66 4.84 12.84
CA MET A 182 -23.07 5.03 12.47
C MET A 182 -23.79 6.04 13.39
N ASP A 183 -23.46 6.05 14.68
CA ASP A 183 -24.02 6.98 15.66
C ASP A 183 -23.29 8.34 15.72
N ALA A 184 -22.11 8.44 15.11
CA ALA A 184 -21.25 9.63 15.19
C ALA A 184 -21.79 10.85 14.42
N PRO A 185 -21.98 12.04 15.01
CA PRO A 185 -22.16 13.24 14.18
C PRO A 185 -20.92 13.50 13.33
N ILE A 186 -21.07 14.24 12.23
CA ILE A 186 -19.92 14.78 11.48
C ILE A 186 -19.11 15.64 12.46
N PRO A 187 -17.77 15.47 12.57
CA PRO A 187 -16.96 16.28 13.46
C PRO A 187 -17.13 17.79 13.20
N SER A 188 -17.15 18.59 14.26
CA SER A 188 -17.54 20.00 14.21
C SER A 188 -16.60 20.88 13.38
N HIS A 189 -15.33 20.49 13.22
CA HIS A 189 -14.40 21.18 12.33
C HIS A 189 -14.74 20.93 10.87
N TYR A 190 -15.13 19.71 10.48
CA TYR A 190 -15.58 19.39 9.12
C TYR A 190 -17.01 19.85 8.82
N SER A 191 -17.83 20.07 9.86
CA SER A 191 -19.16 20.65 9.68
C SER A 191 -19.13 22.14 9.35
N LYS A 192 -18.01 22.84 9.67
CA LYS A 192 -17.86 24.28 9.49
C LYS A 192 -16.87 24.68 8.38
N THR A 193 -15.98 23.78 7.95
CA THR A 193 -15.07 24.00 6.80
C THR A 193 -15.79 23.85 5.47
N ASP A 194 -15.27 24.43 4.38
CA ASP A 194 -15.80 24.25 3.01
C ASP A 194 -15.53 22.86 2.38
N ASP A 195 -15.12 21.87 3.17
CA ASP A 195 -14.87 20.49 2.71
C ASP A 195 -16.20 19.73 2.46
N ALA A 196 -16.89 20.11 1.38
CA ALA A 196 -18.14 19.50 0.95
C ALA A 196 -17.98 18.03 0.60
N GLU A 197 -16.85 17.67 -0.02
CA GLU A 197 -16.54 16.30 -0.41
C GLU A 197 -16.44 15.37 0.81
N PHE A 198 -15.72 15.77 1.86
CA PHE A 198 -15.67 14.98 3.10
C PHE A 198 -17.06 14.77 3.70
N ARG A 199 -17.91 15.79 3.74
CA ARG A 199 -19.27 15.69 4.28
C ARG A 199 -20.16 14.76 3.45
N ASP A 200 -20.06 14.83 2.14
CA ASP A 200 -20.87 14.02 1.24
C ASP A 200 -20.45 12.55 1.31
N VAL A 201 -19.15 12.28 1.31
CA VAL A 201 -18.59 10.94 1.51
C VAL A 201 -18.98 10.39 2.88
N TRP A 202 -18.93 11.20 3.95
CA TRP A 202 -19.37 10.79 5.29
C TRP A 202 -20.82 10.33 5.31
N LYS A 203 -21.74 11.13 4.75
CA LYS A 203 -23.17 10.79 4.68
C LYS A 203 -23.40 9.53 3.84
N GLU A 204 -22.71 9.41 2.71
CA GLU A 204 -22.85 8.27 1.83
C GLU A 204 -22.36 6.97 2.48
N LEU A 205 -21.18 6.99 3.10
CA LEU A 205 -20.62 5.87 3.86
C LEU A 205 -21.53 5.45 5.00
N LYS A 206 -22.06 6.41 5.78
CA LYS A 206 -23.04 6.11 6.83
C LYS A 206 -24.27 5.39 6.29
N SER A 207 -24.86 5.93 5.23
CA SER A 207 -26.02 5.31 4.60
C SER A 207 -25.67 3.91 4.07
N ALA A 208 -24.50 3.74 3.48
CA ALA A 208 -24.05 2.48 2.88
C ALA A 208 -23.82 1.39 3.95
N VAL A 209 -23.07 1.71 5.00
CA VAL A 209 -22.82 0.80 6.12
C VAL A 209 -24.13 0.42 6.80
N LYS A 210 -25.06 1.38 6.99
CA LYS A 210 -26.39 1.09 7.54
C LYS A 210 -27.20 0.12 6.66
N SER A 211 -27.17 0.29 5.34
CA SER A 211 -27.84 -0.61 4.39
C SER A 211 -27.28 -2.03 4.40
N LEU A 212 -26.01 -2.20 4.77
CA LEU A 212 -25.34 -3.49 4.88
C LEU A 212 -25.59 -4.20 6.24
N HIS A 213 -26.29 -3.58 7.20
CA HIS A 213 -26.62 -4.21 8.49
C HIS A 213 -25.44 -4.98 9.14
N PRO A 214 -24.36 -4.30 9.58
CA PRO A 214 -23.05 -4.91 9.89
C PRO A 214 -23.08 -6.06 10.91
N ARG A 215 -24.07 -6.07 11.81
CA ARG A 215 -24.26 -7.08 12.87
C ARG A 215 -25.03 -8.32 12.40
N GLU A 216 -25.92 -8.17 11.42
CA GLU A 216 -26.85 -9.24 11.04
C GLU A 216 -26.07 -10.42 10.43
N GLY A 217 -26.21 -11.61 11.02
CA GLY A 217 -25.45 -12.79 10.59
C GLY A 217 -23.93 -12.68 10.69
N GLY A 218 -23.39 -11.67 11.41
CA GLY A 218 -21.95 -11.41 11.46
C GLY A 218 -21.37 -10.80 10.17
N ALA A 219 -22.19 -10.10 9.38
CA ALA A 219 -21.85 -9.65 8.03
C ALA A 219 -20.51 -8.89 7.90
N LEU A 220 -20.22 -7.95 8.82
CA LEU A 220 -18.95 -7.22 8.86
C LEU A 220 -18.05 -7.60 10.05
N ALA A 221 -18.27 -8.78 10.64
CA ALA A 221 -17.27 -9.38 11.55
C ALA A 221 -16.00 -9.79 10.79
N GLN A 222 -16.10 -10.01 9.48
CA GLN A 222 -14.99 -10.28 8.58
C GLN A 222 -15.16 -9.43 7.31
N ARG A 223 -14.15 -8.63 6.95
CA ARG A 223 -14.19 -7.80 5.73
C ARG A 223 -14.34 -8.60 4.43
N SER A 224 -13.99 -9.89 4.45
CA SER A 224 -14.06 -10.78 3.27
C SER A 224 -15.44 -10.86 2.62
N ASN A 225 -16.53 -10.64 3.37
CA ASN A 225 -17.89 -10.61 2.81
C ASN A 225 -18.10 -9.47 1.80
N LEU A 226 -17.32 -8.39 1.86
CA LEU A 226 -17.39 -7.30 0.89
C LEU A 226 -16.84 -7.71 -0.49
N TYR A 227 -16.08 -8.80 -0.57
CA TYR A 227 -15.32 -9.21 -1.75
C TYR A 227 -15.85 -10.48 -2.41
N LEU A 228 -16.49 -11.35 -1.62
CA LEU A 228 -17.02 -12.60 -2.13
C LEU A 228 -18.27 -12.36 -2.98
N PRO A 229 -18.42 -13.05 -4.14
CA PRO A 229 -19.62 -13.00 -4.97
C PRO A 229 -20.73 -13.90 -4.38
N THR A 230 -20.96 -13.82 -3.08
CA THR A 230 -21.92 -14.64 -2.35
C THR A 230 -23.03 -13.76 -1.76
N PRO A 231 -24.22 -14.32 -1.49
CA PRO A 231 -25.28 -13.61 -0.78
C PRO A 231 -24.76 -12.99 0.52
N TRP A 232 -25.15 -11.74 0.77
CA TRP A 232 -24.81 -11.01 1.97
C TRP A 232 -25.40 -11.71 3.20
N PRO A 233 -24.62 -11.93 4.28
CA PRO A 233 -25.11 -12.60 5.48
C PRO A 233 -26.34 -11.89 6.05
N GLY A 234 -27.40 -12.66 6.33
CA GLY A 234 -28.66 -12.14 6.87
C GLY A 234 -29.61 -11.50 5.85
N ASP A 235 -29.19 -11.23 4.61
CA ASP A 235 -30.10 -10.64 3.62
C ASP A 235 -31.15 -11.64 3.14
N LYS A 236 -32.42 -11.38 3.48
CA LYS A 236 -33.56 -12.24 3.09
C LYS A 236 -33.75 -12.36 1.58
N LYS A 237 -33.33 -11.36 0.81
CA LYS A 237 -33.41 -11.35 -0.66
C LYS A 237 -32.20 -12.02 -1.32
N ARG A 238 -31.24 -12.52 -0.52
CA ARG A 238 -30.00 -13.18 -0.97
C ARG A 238 -29.16 -12.33 -1.91
N ARG A 239 -29.22 -11.00 -1.78
CA ARG A 239 -28.45 -10.04 -2.57
C ARG A 239 -27.00 -10.02 -2.13
N THR A 240 -26.09 -9.72 -3.04
CA THR A 240 -24.68 -9.40 -2.77
C THR A 240 -24.52 -8.01 -2.15
N ALA A 241 -23.32 -7.69 -1.66
CA ALA A 241 -23.01 -6.35 -1.15
C ALA A 241 -23.25 -5.26 -2.22
N GLU A 242 -22.85 -5.52 -3.48
CA GLU A 242 -23.03 -4.57 -4.59
C GLU A 242 -24.51 -4.31 -4.87
N GLU A 243 -25.32 -5.37 -4.92
CA GLU A 243 -26.77 -5.27 -5.17
C GLU A 243 -27.51 -4.55 -4.04
N ILE A 244 -27.05 -4.68 -2.78
CA ILE A 244 -27.61 -3.93 -1.64
C ILE A 244 -27.27 -2.45 -1.76
N LEU A 245 -26.04 -2.13 -2.15
CA LEU A 245 -25.57 -0.74 -2.25
C LEU A 245 -26.05 -0.04 -3.52
N GLY A 246 -26.39 -0.80 -4.57
CA GLY A 246 -26.92 -0.33 -5.84
C GLY A 246 -25.88 0.35 -6.76
N SER A 247 -24.60 0.29 -6.41
CA SER A 247 -23.53 0.88 -7.22
C SER A 247 -22.15 0.25 -6.92
N PRO A 248 -21.36 -0.10 -7.95
CA PRO A 248 -19.99 -0.58 -7.78
C PRO A 248 -19.06 0.49 -7.20
N ASP A 249 -19.27 1.78 -7.51
CA ASP A 249 -18.49 2.88 -6.95
C ASP A 249 -18.77 3.06 -5.46
N ARG A 250 -20.03 2.90 -5.06
CA ARG A 250 -20.43 2.93 -3.64
C ARG A 250 -19.82 1.75 -2.88
N LEU A 251 -19.81 0.56 -3.46
CA LEU A 251 -19.14 -0.60 -2.88
C LEU A 251 -17.62 -0.37 -2.75
N ARG A 252 -16.97 0.22 -3.77
CA ARG A 252 -15.55 0.58 -3.72
C ARG A 252 -15.25 1.54 -2.56
N LEU A 253 -16.09 2.55 -2.35
CA LEU A 253 -15.93 3.52 -1.27
C LEU A 253 -16.06 2.86 0.11
N VAL A 254 -17.04 1.95 0.28
CA VAL A 254 -17.21 1.17 1.52
C VAL A 254 -16.02 0.24 1.76
N ARG A 255 -15.54 -0.44 0.72
CA ARG A 255 -14.36 -1.31 0.76
C ARG A 255 -13.14 -0.55 1.25
N GLU A 256 -12.87 0.63 0.67
CA GLU A 256 -11.78 1.51 1.10
C GLU A 256 -11.90 1.86 2.59
N PHE A 257 -13.07 2.33 3.02
CA PHE A 257 -13.32 2.70 4.41
C PHE A 257 -13.11 1.52 5.38
N VAL A 258 -13.68 0.35 5.07
CA VAL A 258 -13.58 -0.84 5.93
C VAL A 258 -12.17 -1.43 5.95
N ASP A 259 -11.48 -1.45 4.81
CA ASP A 259 -10.10 -1.94 4.72
C ASP A 259 -9.14 -1.06 5.49
N THR A 260 -9.26 0.27 5.40
CA THR A 260 -8.42 1.16 6.19
C THR A 260 -8.65 0.99 7.70
N ILE A 261 -9.90 0.79 8.16
CA ILE A 261 -10.17 0.46 9.58
C ILE A 261 -9.49 -0.86 9.95
N TYR A 262 -9.69 -1.91 9.14
CA TYR A 262 -9.12 -3.23 9.39
C TYR A 262 -7.58 -3.19 9.43
N ASN A 263 -6.95 -2.54 8.45
CA ASN A 263 -5.51 -2.37 8.38
C ASN A 263 -4.97 -1.57 9.56
N ARG A 264 -5.72 -0.57 10.04
CA ARG A 264 -5.34 0.18 11.24
C ARG A 264 -5.46 -0.68 12.50
N MET A 265 -6.48 -1.52 12.61
CA MET A 265 -6.61 -2.50 13.69
C MET A 265 -5.46 -3.51 13.73
N VAL A 266 -5.04 -4.03 12.55
CA VAL A 266 -3.89 -4.93 12.42
C VAL A 266 -2.58 -4.21 12.79
N ALA A 267 -2.42 -2.96 12.36
CA ALA A 267 -1.26 -2.17 12.78
C ALA A 267 -1.21 -1.97 14.30
N ASP A 268 -2.36 -1.71 14.95
CA ASP A 268 -2.44 -1.51 16.40
C ASP A 268 -2.33 -2.82 17.21
N SER A 269 -2.52 -4.00 16.60
CA SER A 269 -2.31 -5.29 17.27
C SER A 269 -0.84 -5.67 17.42
N ILE A 270 0.07 -4.96 16.77
CA ILE A 270 1.52 -5.16 16.87
C ILE A 270 2.05 -4.47 18.14
N ASP A 271 2.72 -5.21 19.01
CA ASP A 271 3.23 -4.75 20.31
C ASP A 271 4.70 -4.31 20.25
N GLU A 272 5.04 -3.50 19.24
CA GLU A 272 6.38 -2.96 19.02
C GLU A 272 6.32 -1.54 18.43
N PRO A 273 7.36 -0.70 18.62
CA PRO A 273 7.43 0.60 17.97
C PRO A 273 7.38 0.46 16.44
N LEU A 274 6.31 0.96 15.83
CA LEU A 274 6.09 0.91 14.39
C LEU A 274 5.55 2.22 13.83
N THR A 275 5.85 2.46 12.57
CA THR A 275 5.10 3.44 11.74
C THR A 275 4.14 2.68 10.84
N ALA A 276 2.93 3.20 10.63
CA ALA A 276 1.97 2.63 9.70
C ALA A 276 1.70 3.61 8.55
N SER A 277 1.72 3.08 7.34
CA SER A 277 1.44 3.80 6.10
C SER A 277 0.11 3.35 5.52
N PHE A 278 -0.80 4.28 5.32
CA PHE A 278 -2.11 4.05 4.70
C PHE A 278 -2.16 4.76 3.36
N THR A 279 -2.53 4.01 2.31
CA THR A 279 -2.27 4.38 0.91
C THR A 279 -3.44 4.03 0.03
N THR A 280 -3.81 4.93 -0.86
CA THR A 280 -4.75 4.64 -1.92
C THR A 280 -4.04 3.92 -3.08
N ASP A 281 -4.77 3.16 -3.87
CA ASP A 281 -4.22 2.49 -5.06
C ASP A 281 -3.76 3.51 -6.11
N LEU A 282 -2.64 3.22 -6.79
CA LEU A 282 -2.22 3.93 -8.00
C LEU A 282 -3.31 3.88 -9.07
N VAL A 283 -3.93 5.03 -9.34
CA VAL A 283 -5.12 5.11 -10.20
C VAL A 283 -4.80 4.91 -11.67
N ARG A 284 -5.62 4.06 -12.28
CA ARG A 284 -5.95 4.06 -13.72
C ARG A 284 -7.06 5.08 -13.93
N ALA A 285 -6.96 5.91 -14.96
CA ALA A 285 -7.93 6.94 -15.30
C ALA A 285 -9.40 6.49 -15.00
N ASN A 286 -10.16 7.34 -14.29
CA ASN A 286 -11.59 7.23 -13.93
C ASN A 286 -11.97 6.96 -12.44
N VAL A 287 -11.02 6.98 -11.48
CA VAL A 287 -11.37 6.93 -10.04
C VAL A 287 -11.37 8.34 -9.44
N ASP A 288 -12.44 8.72 -8.73
CA ASP A 288 -12.51 9.96 -7.97
C ASP A 288 -11.66 9.85 -6.68
N LEU A 289 -10.46 10.43 -6.76
CA LEU A 289 -9.45 10.32 -5.73
C LEU A 289 -9.74 11.12 -4.48
N GLY A 290 -10.44 12.24 -4.62
CA GLY A 290 -10.85 13.04 -3.47
C GLY A 290 -11.75 12.21 -2.56
N ARG A 291 -12.71 11.50 -3.16
CA ARG A 291 -13.65 10.64 -2.44
C ARG A 291 -12.99 9.46 -1.73
N VAL A 292 -12.06 8.77 -2.39
CA VAL A 292 -11.30 7.65 -1.79
C VAL A 292 -10.44 8.15 -0.62
N GLY A 293 -9.74 9.28 -0.80
CA GLY A 293 -8.96 9.91 0.26
C GLY A 293 -9.83 10.38 1.44
N ALA A 294 -11.02 10.92 1.16
CA ALA A 294 -12.02 11.21 2.20
C ALA A 294 -12.46 9.95 2.96
N ALA A 295 -12.73 8.83 2.28
CA ALA A 295 -13.11 7.57 2.92
C ALA A 295 -12.01 7.04 3.87
N GLN A 296 -10.74 7.06 3.44
CA GLN A 296 -9.61 6.69 4.31
C GLN A 296 -9.50 7.60 5.54
N ARG A 297 -9.60 8.92 5.35
CA ARG A 297 -9.56 9.88 6.47
C ARG A 297 -10.70 9.60 7.46
N ILE A 298 -11.90 9.33 6.96
CA ILE A 298 -13.07 8.98 7.78
C ILE A 298 -12.87 7.66 8.54
N ALA A 299 -12.26 6.65 7.92
CA ALA A 299 -11.89 5.38 8.55
C ALA A 299 -10.96 5.57 9.74
N LEU A 300 -9.87 6.30 9.54
CA LEU A 300 -8.88 6.57 10.59
C LEU A 300 -9.48 7.38 11.75
N LEU A 301 -10.29 8.40 11.44
CA LEU A 301 -11.02 9.17 12.45
C LEU A 301 -12.00 8.31 13.25
N SER A 302 -12.73 7.42 12.58
CA SER A 302 -13.70 6.52 13.23
C SER A 302 -12.99 5.56 14.19
N TYR A 303 -11.89 4.93 13.75
CA TYR A 303 -11.09 4.05 14.60
C TYR A 303 -10.50 4.77 15.82
N ALA A 304 -9.93 5.97 15.61
CA ALA A 304 -9.34 6.77 16.69
C ALA A 304 -10.38 7.14 17.76
N ARG A 305 -11.62 7.44 17.34
CA ARG A 305 -12.72 7.75 18.26
C ARG A 305 -13.11 6.55 19.12
N SER A 306 -13.21 5.37 18.52
CA SER A 306 -13.68 4.15 19.18
C SER A 306 -12.71 3.56 20.19
N THR A 307 -11.43 3.90 20.11
CA THR A 307 -10.39 3.28 20.96
C THR A 307 -10.10 4.04 22.25
N SER A 308 -10.81 5.14 22.56
CA SER A 308 -10.62 5.99 23.75
C SER A 308 -9.16 6.39 24.05
N SER A 309 -8.25 6.18 23.10
CA SER A 309 -6.86 6.58 23.20
C SER A 309 -6.85 8.10 23.05
N ALA A 310 -6.79 8.80 24.17
CA ALA A 310 -6.60 10.24 24.24
C ALA A 310 -5.28 10.63 23.57
N SER A 311 -5.27 10.66 22.24
CA SER A 311 -4.64 11.72 21.49
C SER A 311 -5.19 11.74 20.07
N LEU A 312 -5.90 12.83 19.76
CA LEU A 312 -5.89 13.41 18.41
C LEU A 312 -4.44 13.58 17.88
N ALA A 313 -3.42 13.54 18.75
CA ALA A 313 -2.01 13.48 18.37
C ALA A 313 -1.58 12.15 17.69
N ARG A 314 -2.24 11.01 17.94
CA ARG A 314 -2.02 9.76 17.17
C ARG A 314 -2.70 9.78 15.80
N ALA A 315 -3.78 10.53 15.65
CA ALA A 315 -4.32 10.87 14.32
C ALA A 315 -3.35 11.79 13.55
N ALA A 316 -2.44 12.50 14.25
CA ALA A 316 -1.35 13.28 13.68
C ALA A 316 -0.04 12.49 13.46
N GLU A 317 0.04 11.23 13.91
CA GLU A 317 1.15 10.31 13.61
C GLU A 317 0.95 9.50 12.32
N THR A 318 -0.23 9.59 11.72
CA THR A 318 -0.52 9.02 10.40
C THR A 318 -0.61 10.15 9.39
N SER A 319 0.46 10.34 8.62
CA SER A 319 0.36 11.07 7.36
C SER A 319 -0.71 10.39 6.51
N SER A 320 -1.87 11.04 6.41
CA SER A 320 -2.92 10.71 5.46
C SER A 320 -2.33 10.71 4.05
N GLY A 321 -2.45 9.57 3.36
CA GLY A 321 -2.37 9.45 1.91
C GLY A 321 -1.12 10.05 1.29
N PHE A 322 -0.04 9.28 1.20
CA PHE A 322 0.77 9.48 0.01
C PHE A 322 0.02 8.88 -1.16
N GLN A 323 -0.13 9.70 -2.19
CA GLN A 323 -0.75 9.30 -3.42
C GLN A 323 0.23 9.60 -4.53
N ILE A 324 0.85 8.55 -5.06
CA ILE A 324 1.58 8.65 -6.31
C ILE A 324 0.49 8.74 -7.40
N VAL A 325 0.43 9.81 -8.20
CA VAL A 325 -0.44 9.83 -9.39
C VAL A 325 0.47 9.83 -10.60
N VAL A 326 0.76 8.63 -11.11
CA VAL A 326 1.46 8.53 -12.40
C VAL A 326 0.48 8.86 -13.52
N ARG A 327 0.34 10.15 -13.83
CA ARG A 327 -0.20 10.60 -15.12
C ARG A 327 0.80 10.25 -16.21
N ALA A 328 0.77 8.98 -16.65
CA ALA A 328 1.35 8.63 -17.93
C ALA A 328 0.66 9.51 -18.99
N PRO A 329 1.41 10.11 -19.94
CA PRO A 329 0.81 10.90 -21.01
C PRO A 329 -0.30 10.08 -21.65
N ALA A 330 -1.39 10.74 -22.04
CA ALA A 330 -2.68 10.19 -22.48
C ALA A 330 -2.62 9.16 -23.66
N ALA A 331 -1.43 8.77 -24.09
CA ALA A 331 -1.15 7.69 -25.01
C ALA A 331 -0.19 6.66 -24.37
N GLY A 332 -0.73 5.77 -23.52
CA GLY A 332 -0.35 4.35 -23.44
C GLY A 332 1.09 3.90 -23.14
N ASP A 333 2.07 4.78 -22.95
CA ASP A 333 3.46 4.34 -22.81
C ASP A 333 3.82 3.91 -21.37
N LYS A 334 3.54 2.64 -21.09
CA LYS A 334 3.90 1.96 -19.83
C LYS A 334 5.40 1.64 -19.73
N SER A 335 6.21 1.94 -20.76
CA SER A 335 7.65 1.65 -20.74
C SER A 335 8.36 2.34 -19.59
N PHE A 336 7.98 3.58 -19.26
CA PHE A 336 8.53 4.33 -18.14
C PHE A 336 8.31 3.62 -16.80
N LEU A 337 7.08 3.17 -16.51
CA LEU A 337 6.77 2.45 -15.26
C LEU A 337 7.58 1.16 -15.13
N ARG A 338 7.74 0.45 -16.25
CA ARG A 338 8.55 -0.78 -16.31
C ARG A 338 10.04 -0.49 -16.13
N GLN A 339 10.54 0.58 -16.74
CA GLN A 339 11.93 1.00 -16.58
C GLN A 339 12.21 1.42 -15.15
N LEU A 340 11.34 2.22 -14.53
CA LEU A 340 11.47 2.61 -13.12
C LEU A 340 11.46 1.39 -12.20
N LYS A 341 10.57 0.42 -12.44
CA LYS A 341 10.56 -0.85 -11.71
C LYS A 341 11.88 -1.60 -11.90
N ALA A 342 12.39 -1.68 -13.12
CA ALA A 342 13.65 -2.35 -13.42
C ALA A 342 14.85 -1.67 -12.73
N ASP A 343 14.91 -0.33 -12.77
CA ASP A 343 15.95 0.47 -12.12
C ASP A 343 15.93 0.29 -10.60
N LEU A 344 14.74 0.30 -9.99
CA LEU A 344 14.59 0.01 -8.55
C LEU A 344 15.15 -1.37 -8.23
N VAL A 345 14.73 -2.41 -8.96
CA VAL A 345 15.21 -3.79 -8.76
C VAL A 345 16.73 -3.90 -8.94
N ALA A 346 17.29 -3.20 -9.93
CA ALA A 346 18.73 -3.19 -10.18
C ALA A 346 19.52 -2.51 -9.06
N GLY A 347 18.94 -1.49 -8.40
CA GLY A 347 19.56 -0.77 -7.29
C GLY A 347 19.42 -1.45 -5.92
N LEU A 348 18.45 -2.35 -5.74
CA LEU A 348 18.20 -3.03 -4.46
C LEU A 348 19.44 -3.73 -3.87
N PRO A 349 20.32 -4.41 -4.62
CA PRO A 349 21.49 -5.07 -4.04
C PRO A 349 22.44 -4.08 -3.34
N ALA A 350 22.63 -2.89 -3.91
CA ALA A 350 23.48 -1.85 -3.31
C ALA A 350 22.83 -1.29 -2.03
N LEU A 351 21.51 -1.09 -2.05
CA LEU A 351 20.76 -0.69 -0.86
C LEU A 351 20.86 -1.76 0.26
N MET A 352 20.70 -3.04 -0.08
CA MET A 352 20.83 -4.14 0.89
C MET A 352 22.24 -4.25 1.43
N LYS A 353 23.27 -4.06 0.59
CA LYS A 353 24.66 -4.00 1.02
C LYS A 353 24.88 -2.90 2.06
N ALA A 354 24.46 -1.66 1.76
CA ALA A 354 24.60 -0.53 2.67
C ALA A 354 23.84 -0.74 4.00
N ARG A 355 22.63 -1.29 3.95
CA ARG A 355 21.84 -1.62 5.15
C ARG A 355 22.52 -2.70 6.01
N GLY A 356 23.23 -3.64 5.37
CA GLY A 356 23.99 -4.70 6.02
C GLY A 356 25.32 -4.28 6.66
N GLU A 357 25.76 -3.03 6.46
CA GLU A 357 26.98 -2.50 7.07
C GLU A 357 26.79 -2.21 8.57
N SER A 358 27.92 -2.15 9.31
CA SER A 358 27.93 -1.73 10.70
C SER A 358 27.42 -0.29 10.84
N ALA A 359 26.49 -0.05 11.78
CA ALA A 359 25.90 1.27 11.98
C ALA A 359 26.93 2.36 12.32
N GLN A 360 28.05 2.00 12.95
CA GLN A 360 29.08 2.96 13.36
C GLN A 360 29.89 3.51 12.17
N ASP A 361 30.06 2.71 11.12
CA ASP A 361 30.97 3.00 10.00
C ASP A 361 30.25 3.30 8.68
N SER A 362 28.92 3.29 8.69
CA SER A 362 28.11 3.40 7.47
C SER A 362 27.47 4.78 7.34
N ASP A 363 27.78 5.46 6.23
CA ASP A 363 27.13 6.72 5.83
C ASP A 363 25.60 6.58 5.76
N PHE A 364 25.11 5.38 5.40
CA PHE A 364 23.70 5.05 5.37
C PHE A 364 23.05 5.18 6.76
N TRP A 365 23.63 4.53 7.77
CA TRP A 365 23.09 4.54 9.12
C TRP A 365 23.28 5.90 9.81
N GLN A 366 24.38 6.60 9.55
CA GLN A 366 24.58 7.97 10.02
C GLN A 366 23.52 8.92 9.46
N GLY A 367 23.15 8.80 8.17
CA GLY A 367 22.08 9.56 7.56
C GLY A 367 20.72 9.32 8.23
N VAL A 368 20.40 8.05 8.51
CA VAL A 368 19.18 7.67 9.26
C VAL A 368 19.18 8.27 10.66
N ASP A 369 20.30 8.17 11.39
CA ASP A 369 20.43 8.67 12.76
C ASP A 369 20.32 10.19 12.85
N ASN A 370 20.89 10.93 11.89
CA ASN A 370 20.78 12.38 11.79
C ASN A 370 19.33 12.82 11.58
N TYR A 371 18.61 12.16 10.67
CA TYR A 371 17.18 12.39 10.45
C TYR A 371 16.35 12.11 11.71
N GLN A 372 16.55 10.95 12.34
CA GLN A 372 15.80 10.55 13.53
C GLN A 372 16.07 11.47 14.72
N SER A 373 17.33 11.89 14.91
CA SER A 373 17.71 12.82 15.98
C SER A 373 17.09 14.19 15.77
N ALA A 374 17.14 14.76 14.56
CA ALA A 374 16.47 16.02 14.26
C ALA A 374 14.95 15.97 14.48
N ARG A 375 14.30 14.83 14.20
CA ARG A 375 12.86 14.63 14.51
C ARG A 375 12.60 14.59 16.00
N ARG A 376 13.38 13.81 16.75
CA ARG A 376 13.25 13.67 18.21
C ARG A 376 13.46 14.99 18.94
N ASP A 377 14.36 15.83 18.43
CA ASP A 377 14.66 17.15 18.99
C ASP A 377 13.64 18.24 18.60
N GLY A 378 12.57 17.88 17.86
CA GLY A 378 11.54 18.83 17.45
C GLY A 378 12.02 19.85 16.41
N ARG A 379 12.99 19.50 15.56
CA ARG A 379 13.58 20.37 14.53
C ARG A 379 13.11 19.99 13.11
N PRO A 380 11.86 20.31 12.71
CA PRO A 380 11.27 19.81 11.47
C PRO A 380 12.01 20.23 10.19
N SER A 381 12.48 21.49 10.10
CA SER A 381 13.24 21.96 8.94
C SER A 381 14.57 21.23 8.78
N GLN A 382 15.25 20.93 9.90
CA GLN A 382 16.48 20.17 9.89
C GLN A 382 16.23 18.70 9.57
N ALA A 383 15.18 18.09 10.16
CA ALA A 383 14.79 16.72 9.81
C ALA A 383 14.54 16.58 8.31
N ARG A 384 13.88 17.56 7.68
CA ARG A 384 13.68 17.57 6.21
C ARG A 384 15.01 17.66 5.45
N ALA A 385 15.94 18.50 5.89
CA ALA A 385 17.25 18.64 5.25
C ALA A 385 18.10 17.37 5.36
N GLU A 386 18.15 16.74 6.54
CA GLU A 386 18.89 15.48 6.75
C GLU A 386 18.27 14.32 5.97
N LEU A 387 16.94 14.27 5.91
CA LEU A 387 16.20 13.29 5.11
C LEU A 387 16.52 13.41 3.62
N GLN A 388 16.57 14.63 3.07
CA GLN A 388 16.97 14.88 1.69
C GLN A 388 18.40 14.38 1.44
N LYS A 389 19.36 14.76 2.29
CA LYS A 389 20.77 14.34 2.16
C LYS A 389 20.91 12.82 2.16
N HIS A 390 20.20 12.16 3.08
CA HIS A 390 20.16 10.70 3.19
C HIS A 390 19.64 10.06 1.90
N PHE A 391 18.53 10.55 1.36
CA PHE A 391 18.01 10.03 0.11
C PHE A 391 18.90 10.31 -1.09
N ASP A 392 19.55 11.48 -1.16
CA ASP A 392 20.53 11.77 -2.21
C ASP A 392 21.72 10.80 -2.13
N HIS A 393 22.09 10.35 -0.93
CA HIS A 393 23.08 9.29 -0.74
C HIS A 393 22.53 7.92 -1.21
N VAL A 394 21.34 7.52 -0.80
CA VAL A 394 20.70 6.25 -1.22
C VAL A 394 20.54 6.16 -2.74
N VAL A 395 20.11 7.24 -3.40
CA VAL A 395 19.95 7.28 -4.85
C VAL A 395 21.29 7.14 -5.58
N ARG A 396 22.37 7.71 -5.02
CA ARG A 396 23.73 7.49 -5.54
C ARG A 396 24.19 6.05 -5.34
N LEU A 397 23.94 5.45 -4.17
CA LEU A 397 24.25 4.04 -3.88
C LEU A 397 23.59 3.08 -4.87
N MET A 398 22.34 3.33 -5.23
CA MET A 398 21.56 2.50 -6.15
C MET A 398 22.06 2.55 -7.61
N GLY A 399 23.25 3.11 -7.88
CA GLY A 399 23.98 2.89 -9.14
C GLY A 399 23.67 3.89 -10.23
N SER A 400 23.44 5.15 -9.85
CA SER A 400 23.14 6.19 -10.80
C SER A 400 24.31 7.18 -10.86
N ASP A 401 25.01 7.24 -12.00
CA ASP A 401 25.87 8.36 -12.42
C ASP A 401 25.00 9.63 -12.65
N ILE A 402 24.12 9.93 -11.71
CA ILE A 402 23.31 11.13 -11.67
C ILE A 402 24.17 12.18 -10.99
N LYS A 403 24.78 13.06 -11.79
CA LYS A 403 25.16 14.38 -11.30
C LYS A 403 23.88 15.02 -10.74
N ALA A 404 23.72 15.00 -9.42
CA ALA A 404 22.67 15.73 -8.73
C ALA A 404 22.88 17.21 -9.07
N ALA A 405 22.16 17.70 -10.08
CA ALA A 405 22.04 19.13 -10.28
C ALA A 405 21.29 19.67 -9.06
N PRO A 406 21.87 20.62 -8.30
CA PRO A 406 21.19 21.22 -7.17
C PRO A 406 20.02 22.01 -7.74
N THR A 407 18.83 21.40 -7.74
CA THR A 407 17.65 22.07 -8.25
C THR A 407 16.86 22.60 -7.06
N PRO A 408 16.61 23.92 -6.96
CA PRO A 408 15.78 24.49 -5.92
C PRO A 408 14.32 24.15 -6.23
N LEU A 409 13.91 22.93 -5.93
CA LEU A 409 12.63 22.36 -6.39
C LEU A 409 11.69 21.97 -5.23
N LEU A 410 11.95 22.49 -4.03
CA LEU A 410 11.07 22.33 -2.86
C LEU A 410 10.12 23.52 -2.64
N THR A 411 10.14 24.53 -3.49
CA THR A 411 9.27 25.73 -3.42
C THR A 411 8.25 25.85 -4.56
N GLY A 412 8.27 24.95 -5.55
CA GLY A 412 7.39 25.03 -6.74
C GLY A 412 6.21 24.07 -6.78
N LEU A 413 6.16 23.03 -5.95
CA LEU A 413 4.99 22.15 -5.81
C LEU A 413 4.04 22.75 -4.77
N GLY A 414 3.53 23.93 -5.11
CA GLY A 414 2.39 24.52 -4.46
C GLY A 414 1.15 23.70 -4.76
N VAL A 415 0.37 23.42 -3.72
CA VAL A 415 -1.07 23.26 -3.77
C VAL A 415 -1.62 24.16 -4.90
N PRO A 416 -2.33 23.65 -5.92
CA PRO A 416 -3.14 24.51 -6.76
C PRO A 416 -4.31 24.98 -5.87
N ALA A 417 -4.06 26.04 -5.10
CA ALA A 417 -5.12 26.84 -4.53
C ALA A 417 -5.81 27.52 -5.72
N ALA A 418 -6.86 26.85 -6.21
CA ALA A 418 -7.86 27.34 -7.15
C ALA A 418 -7.36 27.97 -8.47
N VAL A 419 -7.99 27.52 -9.56
CA VAL A 419 -8.04 28.17 -10.90
C VAL A 419 -6.83 27.93 -11.83
N GLY A 420 -7.06 27.04 -12.82
CA GLY A 420 -6.40 27.10 -14.14
C GLY A 420 -4.98 26.55 -14.25
N GLY A 421 -4.81 25.22 -14.31
CA GLY A 421 -3.52 24.57 -14.54
C GLY A 421 -3.22 24.31 -16.02
N VAL A 422 -2.04 24.72 -16.49
CA VAL A 422 -1.44 24.25 -17.76
C VAL A 422 -0.73 22.93 -17.49
N THR A 423 -1.15 21.89 -18.19
CA THR A 423 -0.60 20.53 -18.12
C THR A 423 0.72 20.43 -18.89
N THR A 424 1.77 19.93 -18.22
CA THR A 424 2.92 19.35 -18.91
C THR A 424 3.00 17.88 -18.49
N GLY A 425 3.02 16.98 -19.47
CA GLY A 425 3.01 15.54 -19.25
C GLY A 425 4.14 15.12 -18.30
N GLY A 426 3.74 14.66 -17.12
CA GLY A 426 4.62 14.28 -16.03
C GLY A 426 3.74 13.81 -14.88
N ALA A 427 4.12 12.72 -14.21
CA ALA A 427 3.38 12.21 -13.08
C ALA A 427 3.28 13.29 -11.97
N GLU A 428 2.08 13.47 -11.44
CA GLU A 428 1.80 14.41 -10.34
C GLU A 428 1.75 13.59 -9.06
N VAL A 429 2.44 14.01 -8.01
CA VAL A 429 2.33 13.35 -6.70
C VAL A 429 1.56 14.28 -5.80
N TYR A 430 0.36 13.87 -5.39
CA TYR A 430 -0.51 14.69 -4.54
C TYR A 430 -0.27 14.33 -3.08
N TRP A 431 -0.07 15.37 -2.26
CA TRP A 431 0.17 15.27 -0.83
C TRP A 431 -0.92 16.02 -0.09
N ASP A 432 -1.71 15.33 0.74
CA ASP A 432 -2.50 16.00 1.76
C ASP A 432 -1.70 16.03 3.05
N THR A 433 -0.95 17.11 3.28
CA THR A 433 -0.08 17.29 4.46
C THR A 433 -0.84 17.79 5.69
N GLY A 434 -2.14 17.51 5.79
CA GLY A 434 -3.00 18.06 6.83
C GLY A 434 -2.56 17.78 8.28
N LEU A 435 -1.86 16.68 8.57
CA LEU A 435 -1.42 16.34 9.93
C LEU A 435 -0.13 15.50 9.91
N GLY A 436 0.99 16.05 10.43
CA GLY A 436 2.25 15.31 10.70
C GLY A 436 3.30 15.29 9.58
N GLN A 437 4.29 16.20 9.62
CA GLN A 437 5.26 16.49 8.53
C GLN A 437 6.52 15.60 8.43
N GLY A 438 6.54 14.42 9.07
CA GLY A 438 7.79 13.66 9.23
C GLY A 438 8.09 12.61 8.16
N VAL A 439 7.08 11.81 7.78
CA VAL A 439 7.26 10.61 6.94
C VAL A 439 6.81 10.85 5.50
N SER A 440 5.77 11.66 5.28
CA SER A 440 5.27 12.06 3.95
C SER A 440 6.32 12.79 3.10
N THR A 441 7.19 13.58 3.73
CA THR A 441 8.25 14.36 3.07
C THR A 441 9.33 13.48 2.41
N ALA A 442 9.58 12.29 2.95
CA ALA A 442 10.60 11.34 2.50
C ALA A 442 10.25 10.69 1.16
N PHE A 443 9.06 10.09 1.12
CA PHE A 443 8.49 9.45 -0.06
C PHE A 443 8.31 10.47 -1.18
N GLY A 444 7.97 11.71 -0.85
CA GLY A 444 7.69 12.74 -1.83
C GLY A 444 8.87 13.43 -2.45
N ILE A 445 10.02 13.44 -1.79
CA ILE A 445 11.24 13.94 -2.38
C ILE A 445 11.73 12.99 -3.47
N VAL A 446 11.72 11.68 -3.22
CA VAL A 446 12.38 10.71 -4.11
C VAL A 446 11.44 10.11 -5.14
N ALA A 447 10.16 9.87 -4.83
CA ALA A 447 9.19 9.50 -5.88
C ALA A 447 9.14 10.62 -6.92
N THR A 448 9.09 11.89 -6.47
CA THR A 448 9.22 13.07 -7.33
C THR A 448 10.60 13.11 -8.01
N TYR A 449 11.71 12.77 -7.36
CA TYR A 449 13.03 12.72 -7.99
C TYR A 449 13.15 11.67 -9.11
N CYS A 450 12.68 10.44 -8.87
CA CYS A 450 12.66 9.34 -9.83
C CYS A 450 11.69 9.61 -10.99
N ILE A 451 10.53 10.20 -10.69
CA ILE A 451 9.52 10.63 -11.66
C ILE A 451 10.02 11.82 -12.50
N LEU A 452 10.61 12.84 -11.86
CA LEU A 452 11.10 14.03 -12.52
C LEU A 452 12.30 13.71 -13.40
N ARG A 453 13.18 12.78 -13.07
CA ARG A 453 14.32 12.39 -13.92
C ARG A 453 13.87 11.91 -15.32
N GLU A 454 12.87 11.05 -15.37
CA GLU A 454 12.33 10.51 -16.62
C GLU A 454 11.31 11.46 -17.27
N GLY A 455 10.57 12.24 -16.47
CA GLY A 455 9.80 13.38 -16.95
C GLY A 455 10.68 14.43 -17.62
N GLN A 456 11.86 14.72 -17.08
CA GLN A 456 12.85 15.63 -17.68
C GLN A 456 13.40 15.03 -18.98
N ARG A 457 13.71 13.73 -19.01
CA ARG A 457 14.14 13.03 -20.24
C ARG A 457 13.05 13.05 -21.31
N ALA A 458 11.78 12.85 -20.94
CA ALA A 458 10.64 12.94 -21.85
C ALA A 458 10.39 14.39 -22.32
N VAL A 459 10.56 15.37 -21.45
CA VAL A 459 10.48 16.81 -21.76
C VAL A 459 11.64 17.24 -22.66
N ASP A 460 12.86 16.75 -22.41
CA ASP A 460 14.04 17.05 -23.21
C ASP A 460 13.97 16.34 -24.56
N ALA A 461 13.49 15.09 -24.61
CA ALA A 461 13.18 14.38 -25.85
C ALA A 461 12.05 15.06 -26.64
N TYR A 462 11.03 15.58 -25.98
CA TYR A 462 9.95 16.35 -26.61
C TYR A 462 10.41 17.72 -27.10
N ARG A 463 11.26 18.41 -26.35
CA ARG A 463 11.92 19.68 -26.75
C ARG A 463 12.87 19.46 -27.92
N GLN A 464 13.60 18.35 -27.92
CA GLN A 464 14.49 17.95 -29.00
C GLN A 464 13.66 17.59 -30.23
N TRP A 465 12.59 16.82 -30.10
CA TRP A 465 11.65 16.50 -31.18
C TRP A 465 10.96 17.74 -31.75
N THR A 466 10.48 18.68 -30.92
CA THR A 466 9.88 19.94 -31.40
C THR A 466 10.91 20.88 -32.04
N ARG A 467 12.16 20.91 -31.56
CA ARG A 467 13.27 21.58 -32.25
C ARG A 467 13.55 20.94 -33.61
N THR A 468 13.64 19.61 -33.67
CA THR A 468 13.82 18.87 -34.93
C THR A 468 12.65 19.08 -35.88
N ARG A 469 11.41 19.17 -35.39
CA ARG A 469 10.22 19.46 -36.22
C ARG A 469 10.19 20.90 -36.73
N ARG A 470 10.65 21.87 -35.94
CA ARG A 470 10.83 23.27 -36.38
C ARG A 470 11.97 23.40 -37.38
N LEU A 471 13.05 22.63 -37.20
CA LEU A 471 14.16 22.52 -38.16
C LEU A 471 13.72 21.85 -39.46
N VAL A 472 12.93 20.77 -39.40
CA VAL A 472 12.38 20.08 -40.57
C VAL A 472 11.34 20.94 -41.29
N ARG A 473 10.50 21.71 -40.58
CA ARG A 473 9.62 22.70 -41.20
C ARG A 473 10.42 23.84 -41.83
N ALA A 474 11.39 24.41 -41.13
CA ALA A 474 12.26 25.45 -41.67
C ALA A 474 13.11 24.97 -42.86
N LEU A 475 13.46 23.68 -42.92
CA LEU A 475 14.14 23.07 -44.07
C LEU A 475 13.17 22.82 -45.23
N ASN A 476 11.92 22.42 -44.97
CA ASN A 476 10.90 22.27 -46.02
C ASN A 476 10.41 23.63 -46.56
N ASP A 477 10.37 24.67 -45.73
CA ASP A 477 10.00 26.04 -46.13
C ASP A 477 11.15 26.76 -46.88
N ASN A 478 12.37 26.19 -46.88
CA ASN A 478 13.52 26.65 -47.67
C ASN A 478 13.80 25.78 -48.90
N ILE A 479 12.92 24.82 -49.20
CA ILE A 479 12.90 24.09 -50.48
C ILE A 479 11.64 24.55 -51.22
N GLU A 480 11.66 25.79 -51.70
CA GLU A 480 10.91 26.17 -52.89
C GLU A 480 11.87 26.06 -54.08
N ILE A 481 11.53 25.16 -55.02
CA ILE A 481 12.00 25.20 -56.42
C ILE A 481 11.13 26.22 -57.15
#